data_AF-A0AAC8XZY0-F1
#
_entry.id   AF-A0AAC8XZY0-F1
#
_cell.length_a   1.000
_cell.length_b   1.000
_cell.length_c   1.000
_cell.angle_alpha   90.00
_cell.angle_beta   90.00
_cell.angle_gamma   90.00
#
_symmetry.space_group_name_H-M   'P 1'
#
loop_
_entity.id
_entity.type
_entity.pdbx_description
1 polymer ?
#
loop_
_entity_poly.entity_id
_entity_poly.type
_entity_poly.pdbx_seq_one_letter_code
_entity_poly.pdbx_strand_id
1 'polypeptide(L)'
;MWKYLAYKDYLQPKVPDLDEIVPLPPAPLPDWDGKIAFQRWFEGEAPPKPSEALMFKLANQAGVRVDNGLDLQTDLPKAVKK
;
A
#
# COMPACT_ATOMS: atom_id res chain seq x y z
N MET A 1 11.05 16.12 -2.76
CA MET A 1 9.86 15.39 -3.24
C MET A 1 10.18 14.49 -4.45
N TRP A 2 10.47 15.07 -5.61
CA TRP A 2 10.71 14.35 -6.88
C TRP A 2 11.80 13.26 -6.82
N LYS A 3 12.93 13.56 -6.16
CA LYS A 3 14.03 12.61 -6.00
C LYS A 3 13.69 11.39 -5.13
N TYR A 4 12.74 11.52 -4.20
CA TYR A 4 12.31 10.45 -3.31
C TYR A 4 11.31 9.51 -4.00
N LEU A 5 10.36 10.08 -4.75
CA LEU A 5 9.43 9.32 -5.58
C LEU A 5 10.17 8.51 -6.65
N ALA A 6 11.13 9.12 -7.35
CA ALA A 6 11.95 8.43 -8.35
C ALA A 6 12.78 7.28 -7.75
N TYR A 7 13.23 7.39 -6.50
CA TYR A 7 13.97 6.33 -5.83
C TYR A 7 13.08 5.19 -5.33
N LYS A 8 11.78 5.44 -5.13
CA LYS A 8 10.78 4.49 -4.60
C LYS A 8 9.77 4.02 -5.66
N ASP A 9 10.06 4.27 -6.93
CA ASP A 9 9.17 3.96 -8.07
C ASP A 9 8.83 2.47 -8.18
N TYR A 10 9.73 1.59 -7.74
CA TYR A 10 9.50 0.13 -7.66
C TYR A 10 8.35 -0.28 -6.71
N LEU A 11 7.90 0.61 -5.83
CA LEU A 11 6.72 0.40 -4.96
C LEU A 11 5.41 0.85 -5.61
N GLN A 12 5.45 1.30 -6.87
CA GLN A 12 4.32 1.91 -7.57
C GLN A 12 3.59 2.96 -6.72
N PRO A 13 4.31 3.97 -6.19
CA PRO A 13 3.68 5.00 -5.36
C PRO A 13 2.67 5.78 -6.21
N LYS A 14 1.38 5.46 -6.07
CA LYS A 14 0.31 6.32 -6.57
C LYS A 14 0.22 7.50 -5.61
N VAL A 15 0.31 8.72 -6.14
CA VAL A 15 -0.08 9.92 -5.42
C VAL A 15 -1.60 10.00 -5.57
N PRO A 16 -2.41 9.64 -4.57
CA PRO A 16 -3.84 9.86 -4.65
C PRO A 16 -4.04 11.37 -4.45
N ASP A 17 -4.66 11.98 -5.46
CA ASP A 17 -5.49 13.17 -5.32
C ASP A 17 -4.77 14.47 -4.94
N LEU A 18 -3.92 14.95 -5.87
CA LEU A 18 -3.65 16.39 -5.99
C LEU A 18 -4.91 17.19 -6.42
N ASP A 19 -5.94 16.50 -6.94
CA ASP A 19 -7.17 17.11 -7.49
C ASP A 19 -8.36 17.09 -6.50
N GLU A 20 -8.28 16.39 -5.35
CA GLU A 20 -9.30 16.46 -4.27
C GLU A 20 -9.06 17.61 -3.28
N ILE A 21 -8.09 18.50 -3.54
CA ILE A 21 -7.90 19.70 -2.71
C ILE A 21 -9.05 20.68 -3.00
N VAL A 22 -10.20 20.42 -2.38
CA VAL A 22 -11.35 21.32 -2.33
C VAL A 22 -10.86 22.69 -1.87
N PRO A 23 -11.28 23.82 -2.46
CA PRO A 23 -10.98 25.12 -1.86
C PRO A 23 -11.71 25.19 -0.51
N LEU A 24 -10.96 25.06 0.58
CA LEU A 24 -11.49 25.26 1.92
C LEU A 24 -11.77 26.77 2.14
N PRO A 25 -12.79 27.12 2.96
CA PRO A 25 -13.10 28.50 3.38
C PRO A 25 -11.87 29.19 4.01
N PRO A 26 -11.89 30.53 4.25
CA PRO A 26 -10.69 31.33 4.59
C PRO A 26 -10.11 31.08 6.00
N ALA A 27 -9.94 29.81 6.39
CA ALA A 27 -9.11 29.39 7.49
C ALA A 27 -7.67 29.22 6.96
N PRO A 28 -6.65 29.84 7.59
CA PRO A 28 -5.28 29.58 7.22
C PRO A 28 -4.96 28.11 7.44
N LEU A 29 -4.47 27.44 6.39
CA LEU A 29 -3.99 26.07 6.50
C LEU A 29 -2.86 26.01 7.53
N PRO A 30 -2.77 24.94 8.34
CA PRO A 30 -1.64 24.74 9.22
C PRO A 30 -0.35 24.64 8.39
N ASP A 31 0.77 25.07 8.97
CA ASP A 31 2.08 24.92 8.34
C ASP A 31 2.33 23.46 7.99
N TRP A 32 2.74 23.23 6.75
CA TRP A 32 3.03 21.89 6.27
C TRP A 32 4.28 21.33 6.97
N ASP A 33 4.16 20.13 7.55
CA ASP A 33 5.24 19.43 8.24
C ASP A 33 6.33 18.84 7.30
N GLY A 34 6.22 19.06 5.98
CA GLY A 34 7.16 18.57 4.97
C GLY A 34 7.07 17.07 4.66
N LYS A 35 6.12 16.34 5.27
CA LYS A 35 5.97 14.89 5.09
C LYS A 35 4.71 14.53 4.29
N ILE A 36 4.83 13.51 3.46
CA ILE A 36 3.71 12.91 2.71
C ILE A 36 3.12 11.72 3.48
N ALA A 37 1.87 11.33 3.19
CA ALA A 37 1.18 10.24 3.88
C ALA A 37 1.97 8.91 3.87
N PHE A 38 2.57 8.55 2.72
CA PHE A 38 3.41 7.35 2.63
C PHE A 38 4.64 7.40 3.55
N GLN A 39 5.28 8.57 3.69
CA GLN A 39 6.42 8.73 4.57
C GLN A 39 6.01 8.55 6.04
N ARG A 40 4.84 9.06 6.43
CA ARG A 40 4.29 8.84 7.78
C ARG A 40 3.94 7.38 8.02
N TRP A 41 3.40 6.67 7.02
CA TRP A 41 3.12 5.24 7.12
C TRP A 41 4.40 4.41 7.23
N PHE A 42 5.44 4.77 6.49
CA PHE A 42 6.73 4.07 6.48
C PHE A 42 7.56 4.30 7.75
N GLU A 43 7.59 5.55 8.25
CA GLU A 43 8.28 5.90 9.50
C GLU A 43 7.47 5.61 10.76
N GLY A 44 6.16 5.35 10.60
CA GLY A 44 5.23 5.06 11.68
C GLY A 44 5.39 3.64 12.22
N GLU A 45 4.54 3.30 13.19
CA GLU A 45 4.48 1.93 13.71
C GLU A 45 4.07 0.95 12.62
N ALA A 46 4.74 -0.19 12.56
CA ALA A 46 4.37 -1.26 11.65
C ALA A 46 2.90 -1.66 11.89
N PRO A 47 2.09 -1.82 10.84
CA PRO A 47 0.70 -2.23 11.01
C PRO A 47 0.65 -3.58 11.73
N PRO A 48 -0.37 -3.82 12.59
CA PRO A 48 -0.48 -5.06 13.31
C PRO A 48 -0.57 -6.23 12.34
N LYS A 49 0.07 -7.35 12.69
CA LYS A 49 0.02 -8.55 11.88
C LYS A 49 -1.45 -8.98 11.70
N PRO A 50 -1.91 -9.25 10.46
CA PRO A 50 -3.27 -9.73 10.23
C PRO A 50 -3.51 -11.06 10.94
N SER A 51 -4.75 -11.31 11.35
CA SER A 51 -5.13 -12.59 11.96
C SER A 51 -4.91 -13.75 10.98
N GLU A 52 -4.51 -14.91 11.51
CA GLU A 52 -4.31 -16.12 10.69
C GLU A 52 -5.58 -16.51 9.94
N ALA A 53 -6.75 -16.44 10.59
CA ALA A 53 -8.02 -16.73 9.95
C ALA A 53 -8.30 -15.86 8.72
N LEU A 54 -7.90 -14.58 8.75
CA LEU A 54 -8.02 -13.69 7.59
C LEU A 54 -7.04 -14.10 6.48
N MET A 55 -5.80 -14.43 6.83
CA MET A 55 -4.79 -14.92 5.88
C MET A 55 -5.27 -16.19 5.16
N PHE A 56 -5.80 -17.17 5.89
CA PHE A 56 -6.36 -18.40 5.32
C PHE A 56 -7.54 -18.12 4.38
N LYS A 57 -8.47 -17.24 4.78
CA LYS A 57 -9.60 -16.86 3.92
C LYS A 57 -9.14 -16.26 2.59
N LEU A 58 -8.21 -15.32 2.64
CA LEU A 58 -7.71 -14.63 1.45
C LEU A 58 -6.91 -15.56 0.53
N ALA A 59 -6.03 -16.39 1.10
CA ALA A 59 -5.25 -17.35 0.33
C ALA A 59 -6.14 -18.39 -0.38
N ASN A 60 -7.15 -18.92 0.33
CA ASN A 60 -8.13 -19.83 -0.28
C ASN A 60 -8.92 -19.15 -1.39
N GLN A 61 -9.34 -17.90 -1.20
CA GLN A 61 -10.04 -17.11 -2.22
C GLN A 61 -9.16 -16.86 -3.46
N ALA A 62 -7.87 -16.58 -3.27
CA ALA A 62 -6.91 -16.41 -4.35
C ALA A 62 -6.43 -17.75 -4.95
N GLY A 63 -6.77 -18.89 -4.32
CA GLY A 63 -6.31 -20.22 -4.71
C GLY A 63 -4.80 -20.40 -4.58
N VAL A 64 -4.22 -19.83 -3.52
CA VAL A 64 -2.79 -19.89 -3.20
C VAL A 64 -2.57 -20.46 -1.80
N ARG A 65 -1.39 -20.99 -1.53
CA ARG A 65 -1.02 -21.45 -0.19
C ARG A 65 -0.66 -20.26 0.71
N VAL A 66 -1.05 -20.33 1.98
CA VAL A 66 -0.81 -19.25 2.97
C VAL A 66 0.66 -19.13 3.35
N ASP A 67 1.39 -20.24 3.35
CA ASP A 67 2.77 -20.34 3.80
C ASP A 67 3.78 -19.77 2.78
N ASN A 68 3.56 -20.01 1.49
CA ASN A 68 4.53 -19.68 0.43
C ASN A 68 3.93 -18.95 -0.78
N GLY A 69 2.61 -18.76 -0.85
CA GLY A 69 1.95 -18.04 -1.95
C GLY A 69 1.93 -18.77 -3.30
N LEU A 70 2.32 -20.04 -3.35
CA LEU A 70 2.25 -20.86 -4.58
C LEU A 70 0.81 -21.26 -4.88
N ASP A 71 0.51 -21.49 -6.15
CA ASP A 71 -0.79 -21.98 -6.56
C ASP A 71 -1.06 -23.39 -6.02
N LEU A 72 -2.29 -23.62 -5.52
CA LEU A 72 -2.68 -24.87 -4.85
C LEU A 72 -2.63 -26.12 -5.75
N GLN A 73 -2.71 -25.96 -7.07
CA GLN A 73 -2.77 -27.08 -8.02
C GLN A 73 -1.43 -27.34 -8.70
N THR A 74 -0.70 -26.27 -9.01
CA THR A 74 0.49 -26.36 -9.86
C THR A 74 1.80 -26.25 -9.10
N ASP A 75 1.77 -25.85 -7.82
CA ASP A 75 2.95 -25.52 -7.02
C ASP A 75 3.91 -24.52 -7.73
N LEU A 76 3.37 -23.72 -8.65
CA LEU A 76 4.07 -22.67 -9.37
C LEU A 76 3.51 -21.29 -8.96
N PRO A 77 4.30 -20.21 -9.14
CA PRO A 77 3.80 -18.86 -8.94
C PRO A 77 2.61 -18.59 -9.85
N LYS A 78 1.50 -18.15 -9.26
CA LYS A 78 0.30 -17.82 -10.04
C LYS A 78 0.59 -16.63 -10.94
N ALA A 79 0.34 -16.76 -12.24
CA ALA A 79 0.55 -15.66 -13.17
C ALA A 79 -0.32 -14.46 -12.75
N VAL A 80 0.32 -13.33 -12.45
CA VAL A 80 -0.39 -12.08 -12.18
C VAL A 80 -1.09 -11.68 -13.47
N LYS A 81 -2.42 -11.79 -13.50
CA LYS A 81 -3.21 -11.19 -14.58
C LYS A 81 -3.00 -9.68 -14.48
N LYS A 82 -2.26 -9.12 -15.44
CA LYS A 82 -2.02 -7.67 -15.56
C LYS A 82 -3.33 -6.93 -15.83
#